data_AF-A0AAD4P2U9-F1
#
_entry.id   AF-A0AAD4P2U9-F1
#
_cell.length_a   1.000
_cell.length_b   1.000
_cell.length_c   1.000
_cell.angle_alpha   90.00
_cell.angle_beta   90.00
_cell.angle_gamma   90.00
#
_symmetry.space_group_name_H-M   'P 1'
#
loop_
_entity.id
_entity.type
_entity.pdbx_description
1 polymer ?
#
loop_
_entity_poly.entity_id
_entity_poly.type
_entity_poly.pdbx_seq_one_letter_code
_entity_poly.pdbx_strand_id
1 'polypeptide(L)'
;MYSGIGLQTPRGSGTNGYIHSNRFVRPKTNKVVTDSSRGFDSDQGIAGVTRKPDKEILEHDRKRQIELKLLVLEDKLSDQGYTDAEIAEKLDEARKSLEAKDDDDNGGNRALLLSDKVSKTQTHQIAALKERQMETLKAALGI
;
A
#
# COMPACT_ATOMS: atom_id res chain seq x y z
N MET A 1 2.92 -31.53 43.57
CA MET A 1 2.65 -30.99 42.21
C MET A 1 1.16 -30.99 41.91
N TYR A 2 0.62 -29.87 41.43
CA TYR A 2 -0.78 -29.74 40.99
C TYR A 2 -0.78 -29.08 39.60
N SER A 3 -1.53 -29.63 38.64
CA SER A 3 -1.58 -29.17 37.24
C SER A 3 -0.20 -29.00 36.57
N GLY A 4 0.80 -29.83 36.94
CA GLY A 4 2.16 -29.76 36.40
C GLY A 4 2.98 -28.54 36.86
N ILE A 5 2.49 -27.77 37.83
CA ILE A 5 3.12 -26.53 38.30
C ILE A 5 3.54 -26.69 39.77
N GLY A 6 4.71 -26.13 40.12
CA GLY A 6 5.24 -26.08 41.48
C GLY A 6 6.13 -27.26 41.88
N LEU A 7 6.38 -27.39 43.19
CA LEU A 7 7.28 -28.39 43.75
C LEU A 7 6.65 -29.80 43.81
N GLN A 8 7.47 -30.83 43.60
CA GLN A 8 7.06 -32.23 43.76
C GLN A 8 6.78 -32.55 45.22
N THR A 9 7.71 -32.18 46.12
CA THR A 9 7.53 -32.19 47.57
C THR A 9 8.13 -30.92 48.19
N PRO A 10 7.55 -30.36 49.26
CA PRO A 10 8.11 -29.18 49.93
C PRO A 10 9.33 -29.53 50.81
N ARG A 11 9.50 -30.81 51.18
CA ARG A 11 10.61 -31.31 52.00
C ARG A 11 11.94 -31.13 51.24
N GLY A 12 12.92 -30.52 51.89
CA GLY A 12 14.23 -30.21 51.29
C GLY A 12 14.28 -28.90 50.50
N SER A 13 13.14 -28.21 50.29
CA SER A 13 13.13 -26.89 49.62
C SER A 13 13.47 -25.72 50.54
N GLY A 14 13.46 -25.93 51.87
CA GLY A 14 13.64 -24.86 52.85
C GLY A 14 12.47 -23.87 52.93
N THR A 15 11.33 -24.17 52.30
CA THR A 15 10.13 -23.32 52.30
C THR A 15 8.87 -24.13 52.60
N ASN A 16 7.75 -23.44 52.86
CA ASN A 16 6.44 -24.07 53.11
C ASN A 16 5.79 -24.67 51.85
N GLY A 17 6.40 -24.51 50.66
CA GLY A 17 5.86 -25.04 49.40
C GLY A 17 4.61 -24.35 48.87
N TYR A 18 4.33 -23.12 49.32
CA TYR A 18 3.16 -22.35 48.90
C TYR A 18 3.36 -21.79 47.48
N ILE A 19 2.37 -21.96 46.60
CA ILE A 19 2.42 -21.57 45.18
C ILE A 19 1.33 -20.52 44.90
N HIS A 20 1.71 -19.37 44.36
CA HIS A 20 0.78 -18.31 43.93
C HIS A 20 0.62 -18.31 42.39
N SER A 21 -0.59 -17.98 41.91
CA SER A 21 -0.80 -17.71 40.48
C SER A 21 -0.37 -16.28 40.13
N ASN A 22 0.31 -16.11 38.99
CA ASN A 22 0.71 -14.78 38.51
C ASN A 22 -0.47 -14.11 37.78
N ARG A 23 -0.99 -13.01 38.34
CA ARG A 23 -2.11 -12.25 37.76
C ARG A 23 -1.72 -11.37 36.58
N PHE A 24 -0.43 -11.06 36.41
CA PHE A 24 0.09 -10.24 35.31
C PHE A 24 0.34 -11.05 34.03
N VAL A 25 0.49 -12.37 34.15
CA VAL A 25 0.58 -13.27 32.99
C VAL A 25 -0.84 -13.60 32.54
N ARG A 26 -1.31 -12.89 31.53
CA ARG A 26 -2.57 -13.24 30.87
C ARG A 26 -2.32 -14.41 29.92
N PRO A 27 -3.10 -15.50 29.98
CA PRO A 27 -3.00 -16.54 28.98
C PRO A 27 -3.28 -15.92 27.61
N LYS A 28 -2.46 -16.23 26.61
CA LYS A 28 -2.74 -15.85 25.23
C LYS A 28 -4.06 -16.50 24.85
N THR A 29 -5.14 -15.72 24.85
CA THR A 29 -6.39 -16.12 24.25
C THR A 29 -6.15 -16.13 22.74
N ASN A 30 -5.65 -17.24 22.20
CA ASN A 30 -5.74 -17.53 20.78
C ASN A 30 -7.20 -17.88 20.42
N LYS A 31 -8.14 -17.03 20.84
CA LYS A 31 -9.50 -17.06 20.31
C LYS A 31 -9.40 -16.33 18.98
N VAL A 32 -9.12 -17.08 17.92
CA VAL A 32 -9.54 -16.67 16.59
C VAL A 32 -11.05 -16.56 16.69
N VAL A 33 -11.55 -15.32 16.76
CA VAL A 33 -12.98 -15.04 16.77
C VAL A 33 -13.47 -15.34 15.37
N THR A 34 -13.80 -16.61 15.10
CA THR A 34 -14.60 -17.00 13.95
C THR A 34 -16.07 -16.73 14.31
N ASP A 35 -16.45 -15.46 14.41
CA ASP A 35 -17.87 -15.09 14.44
C ASP A 35 -18.41 -15.30 13.02
N SER A 36 -18.81 -16.54 12.71
CA SER A 36 -19.42 -16.95 11.44
C SER A 36 -20.80 -16.32 11.17
N SER A 37 -21.19 -15.27 11.90
CA SER A 37 -22.48 -14.58 11.75
C SER A 37 -22.36 -13.14 11.25
N ARG A 38 -21.14 -12.61 11.05
CA ARG A 38 -20.96 -11.36 10.31
C ARG A 38 -20.74 -11.76 8.87
N GLY A 39 -21.72 -11.44 8.01
CA GLY A 39 -21.54 -11.52 6.57
C GLY A 39 -20.20 -10.89 6.19
N PHE A 40 -19.58 -11.41 5.14
CA PHE A 40 -18.35 -10.89 4.58
C PHE A 40 -18.56 -9.41 4.26
N ASP A 41 -18.25 -8.54 5.22
CA ASP A 41 -18.34 -7.11 5.02
C ASP A 41 -17.33 -6.79 3.92
N SER A 42 -17.64 -5.81 3.08
CA SER A 42 -16.81 -5.39 1.95
C SER A 42 -15.35 -5.06 2.34
N ASP A 43 -15.10 -4.93 3.65
CA ASP A 43 -13.85 -4.62 4.32
C ASP A 43 -13.12 -5.83 4.94
N GLN A 44 -13.76 -7.01 5.05
CA GLN A 44 -13.18 -8.24 5.62
C GLN A 44 -12.29 -8.99 4.60
N GLY A 45 -11.20 -8.34 4.22
CA GLY A 45 -10.19 -8.86 3.28
C GLY A 45 -9.09 -7.84 3.01
N ILE A 46 -9.29 -6.60 3.46
CA ILE A 46 -8.36 -5.49 3.35
C ILE A 46 -7.33 -5.53 4.49
N ALA A 47 -7.04 -6.71 5.04
CA ALA A 47 -6.00 -6.94 6.04
C ALA A 47 -4.59 -6.75 5.43
N GLY A 48 -4.27 -5.50 5.08
CA GLY A 48 -3.04 -5.12 4.38
C GLY A 48 -3.13 -3.83 3.55
N VAL A 49 -4.32 -3.24 3.38
CA VAL A 49 -4.48 -1.90 2.79
C VAL A 49 -5.17 -1.03 3.82
N THR A 50 -4.39 -0.53 4.78
CA THR A 50 -4.90 0.21 5.93
C THR A 50 -5.55 1.55 5.56
N ARG A 51 -5.48 1.99 4.30
CA ARG A 51 -6.07 3.25 3.78
C ARG A 51 -6.47 3.10 2.32
N LYS A 52 -7.66 3.60 1.97
CA LYS A 52 -8.11 3.75 0.58
C LYS A 52 -7.15 4.71 -0.18
N PRO A 53 -6.97 4.55 -1.49
CA PRO A 53 -6.23 5.53 -2.28
C PRO A 53 -6.94 6.88 -2.30
N ASP A 54 -6.19 7.95 -2.09
CA ASP A 54 -6.72 9.32 -2.14
C ASP A 54 -6.56 9.85 -3.57
N LYS A 55 -7.67 10.25 -4.19
CA LYS A 55 -7.68 10.69 -5.60
C LYS A 55 -6.83 11.95 -5.82
N GLU A 56 -6.86 12.89 -4.88
CA GLU A 56 -6.07 14.13 -4.95
C GLU A 56 -4.55 13.85 -5.01
N ILE A 57 -4.08 12.85 -4.26
CA ILE A 57 -2.66 12.48 -4.24
C ILE A 57 -2.25 11.83 -5.56
N LEU A 58 -3.11 10.97 -6.11
CA LEU A 58 -2.86 10.34 -7.42
C LEU A 58 -2.83 11.38 -8.56
N GLU A 59 -3.76 12.34 -8.55
CA GLU A 59 -3.78 13.43 -9.52
C GLU A 59 -2.56 14.35 -9.39
N HIS A 60 -2.14 14.65 -8.16
CA HIS A 60 -0.94 15.43 -7.92
C HIS A 60 0.32 14.72 -8.44
N ASP A 61 0.46 13.43 -8.16
CA ASP A 61 1.57 12.63 -8.68
C ASP A 61 1.59 12.59 -10.21
N ARG A 62 0.41 12.47 -10.85
CA ARG A 62 0.27 12.54 -12.31
C ARG A 62 0.78 13.88 -12.85
N LYS A 63 0.30 15.00 -12.32
CA LYS A 63 0.75 16.34 -12.72
C LYS A 63 2.26 16.51 -12.51
N ARG A 64 2.77 16.05 -11.35
CA ARG A 64 4.21 16.09 -11.05
C ARG A 64 5.03 15.31 -12.07
N GLN A 65 4.56 14.16 -12.54
CA GLN A 65 5.26 13.39 -13.58
C GLN A 65 5.31 14.12 -14.92
N ILE A 66 4.25 14.83 -15.31
CA ILE A 66 4.24 15.67 -16.52
C ILE A 66 5.27 16.79 -16.38
N GLU A 67 5.23 17.55 -15.28
CA GLU A 67 6.17 18.66 -15.05
C GLU A 67 7.63 18.18 -15.01
N LEU A 68 7.90 17.01 -14.41
CA LEU A 68 9.24 16.42 -14.44
C LEU A 68 9.70 16.05 -15.86
N LYS A 69 8.81 15.52 -16.70
CA LYS A 69 9.14 15.20 -18.09
C LYS A 69 9.43 16.47 -18.89
N LEU A 70 8.68 17.56 -18.64
CA LEU A 70 8.91 18.86 -19.27
C LEU A 70 10.24 19.47 -18.83
N LEU A 71 10.56 19.45 -17.54
CA LEU A 71 11.84 19.95 -17.03
C LEU A 71 13.03 19.19 -17.64
N VAL A 72 12.94 17.86 -17.72
CA VAL A 72 13.99 17.06 -18.38
C VAL A 72 14.10 17.35 -19.88
N LEU A 73 13.00 17.76 -20.53
CA LEU A 73 13.01 18.15 -21.95
C LEU A 73 13.66 19.52 -22.11
N GLU A 74 13.32 20.48 -21.25
CA GLU A 74 13.93 21.82 -21.19
C GLU A 74 15.44 21.72 -21.04
N ASP A 75 15.93 20.96 -20.06
CA ASP A 75 17.38 20.74 -19.84
C ASP A 75 18.05 20.20 -21.11
N LYS A 76 17.42 19.21 -21.77
CA LYS A 76 17.97 18.62 -23.01
C LYS A 76 18.01 19.60 -24.17
N LEU A 77 17.01 20.46 -24.31
CA LEU A 77 16.99 21.46 -25.38
C LEU A 77 17.98 22.60 -25.08
N SER A 78 18.15 22.95 -23.82
CA SER A 78 19.18 23.90 -23.36
C SER A 78 20.58 23.38 -23.67
N ASP A 79 20.87 22.12 -23.33
CA ASP A 79 22.14 21.45 -23.64
C ASP A 79 22.43 21.37 -25.16
N GLN A 80 21.38 21.31 -25.97
CA GLN A 80 21.46 21.30 -27.44
C GLN A 80 21.67 22.70 -28.03
N GLY A 81 21.59 23.77 -27.23
CA GLY A 81 21.82 25.14 -27.65
C GLY A 81 20.65 25.78 -28.40
N TYR A 82 19.41 25.32 -28.15
CA TYR A 82 18.21 25.99 -28.66
C TYR A 82 18.01 27.36 -27.99
N THR A 83 17.32 28.26 -28.68
CA THR A 83 16.96 29.56 -28.11
C THR A 83 15.75 29.44 -27.18
N ASP A 84 15.67 30.28 -26.14
CA ASP A 84 14.59 30.24 -25.14
C ASP A 84 13.18 30.31 -25.76
N ALA A 85 13.04 31.01 -26.89
CA ALA A 85 11.78 31.11 -27.62
C ALA A 85 11.36 29.77 -28.26
N GLU A 86 12.30 29.07 -28.91
CA GLU A 86 12.05 27.74 -29.51
C GLU A 86 11.83 26.67 -28.44
N ILE A 87 12.48 26.82 -27.28
CA ILE A 87 12.28 25.94 -26.12
C ILE A 87 10.85 26.09 -25.59
N ALA A 88 10.35 27.33 -25.43
CA ALA A 88 9.00 27.58 -24.94
C ALA A 88 7.92 26.97 -25.86
N GLU A 89 8.04 27.15 -27.19
CA GLU A 89 7.10 26.56 -28.16
C GLU A 89 7.08 25.03 -28.08
N LYS A 90 8.27 24.40 -28.03
CA LYS A 90 8.39 22.94 -27.91
C LYS A 90 7.86 22.40 -26.58
N LEU A 91 8.03 23.16 -25.48
CA LEU A 91 7.50 22.78 -24.18
C LEU A 91 5.96 22.83 -24.15
N ASP A 92 5.36 23.85 -24.77
CA ASP A 92 3.90 23.95 -24.87
C ASP A 92 3.30 22.83 -25.72
N GLU A 93 3.94 22.48 -26.84
CA GLU A 93 3.57 21.33 -27.65
C GLU A 93 3.72 20.01 -26.87
N ALA A 94 4.86 19.84 -26.18
CA ALA A 94 5.14 18.67 -25.38
C ALA A 94 4.12 18.52 -24.24
N ARG A 95 3.75 19.61 -23.57
CA ARG A 95 2.75 19.64 -22.50
C ARG A 95 1.40 19.15 -22.99
N LYS A 96 0.88 19.72 -24.08
CA LYS A 96 -0.39 19.28 -24.67
C LYS A 96 -0.34 17.81 -25.09
N SER A 97 0.78 17.37 -25.64
CA SER A 97 0.96 15.97 -26.05
C SER A 97 1.00 14.99 -24.87
N LEU A 98 1.59 15.39 -23.74
CA LEU A 98 1.71 14.57 -22.53
C LEU A 98 0.39 14.52 -21.77
N GLU A 99 -0.31 15.66 -21.66
CA GLU A 99 -1.65 15.73 -21.07
C GLU A 99 -2.64 14.85 -21.86
N ALA A 100 -2.64 14.94 -23.20
CA ALA A 100 -3.49 14.12 -24.05
C ALA A 100 -3.18 12.62 -23.96
N LYS A 101 -1.89 12.23 -23.97
CA LYS A 101 -1.49 10.82 -23.81
C LYS A 101 -1.92 10.26 -22.46
N ASP A 102 -1.76 11.02 -21.39
CA ASP A 102 -2.13 10.57 -20.05
C ASP A 102 -3.67 10.50 -19.87
N ASP A 103 -4.45 11.32 -20.58
CA ASP A 103 -5.91 11.25 -20.57
C ASP A 103 -6.42 10.01 -21.32
N ASP A 104 -5.82 9.65 -22.46
CA ASP A 104 -6.11 8.41 -23.18
C ASP A 104 -5.73 7.17 -22.35
N ASP A 105 -4.60 7.20 -21.64
CA ASP A 105 -4.14 6.09 -20.79
C ASP A 105 -5.01 5.89 -19.53
N ASN A 106 -5.75 6.92 -19.10
CA ASN A 106 -6.75 6.80 -18.02
C ASN A 106 -7.98 5.96 -18.46
N GLY A 107 -8.21 5.85 -19.77
CA GLY A 107 -9.33 5.09 -20.36
C GLY A 107 -9.04 3.63 -20.67
N GLY A 108 -7.77 3.17 -20.64
CA GLY A 108 -7.47 1.82 -21.11
C GLY A 108 -6.09 1.29 -20.72
N ASN A 109 -6.04 0.50 -19.65
CA ASN A 109 -5.21 -0.71 -19.52
C ASN A 109 -3.70 -0.68 -19.86
N ARG A 110 -3.04 0.47 -20.07
CA ARG A 110 -1.64 0.52 -20.55
C ARG A 110 -0.66 1.35 -19.73
N ALA A 111 -1.10 2.09 -18.72
CA ALA A 111 -0.18 2.85 -17.85
C ALA A 111 0.64 2.00 -16.84
N LEU A 112 0.51 0.66 -16.85
CA LEU A 112 1.22 -0.24 -15.92
C LEU A 112 2.20 -1.22 -16.56
N LEU A 113 2.29 -1.23 -17.89
CA LEU A 113 3.12 -2.21 -18.60
C LEU A 113 4.43 -1.63 -19.12
N LEU A 114 4.62 -0.31 -19.07
CA LEU A 114 5.84 0.32 -19.55
C LEU A 114 6.37 1.31 -18.51
N SER A 115 7.53 0.95 -17.96
CA SER A 115 8.38 1.66 -16.99
C SER A 115 7.97 1.59 -15.51
N ASP A 116 8.89 0.98 -14.78
CA ASP A 116 9.17 1.14 -13.36
C ASP A 116 8.16 0.54 -12.38
N LYS A 117 8.65 -0.48 -11.67
CA LYS A 117 8.08 -0.94 -10.41
C LYS A 117 7.68 0.27 -9.59
N VAL A 118 6.39 0.44 -9.30
CA VAL A 118 5.89 1.50 -8.40
C VAL A 118 6.80 1.52 -7.18
N SER A 119 7.43 2.67 -6.93
CA SER A 119 8.42 2.74 -5.87
C SER A 119 7.77 2.38 -4.55
N LYS A 120 8.51 1.69 -3.67
CA LYS A 120 7.98 1.24 -2.37
C LYS A 120 7.47 2.40 -1.50
N THR A 121 7.84 3.63 -1.83
CA THR A 121 7.43 4.86 -1.15
C THR A 121 6.05 5.36 -1.58
N GLN A 122 5.53 4.96 -2.75
CA GLN A 122 4.25 5.44 -3.27
C GLN A 122 3.06 4.62 -2.77
N THR A 123 2.68 4.87 -1.51
CA THR A 123 1.63 4.12 -0.80
C THR A 123 0.26 4.19 -1.48
N HIS A 124 -0.15 5.36 -1.99
CA HIS A 124 -1.46 5.54 -2.62
C HIS A 124 -1.54 4.88 -4.00
N GLN A 125 -0.44 4.91 -4.77
CA GLN A 125 -0.35 4.17 -6.03
C GLN A 125 -0.43 2.66 -5.77
N ILE A 126 0.31 2.15 -4.77
CA ILE A 126 0.23 0.74 -4.38
C ILE A 126 -1.18 0.37 -3.91
N ALA A 127 -1.85 1.24 -3.15
CA ALA A 127 -3.22 1.01 -2.70
C ALA A 127 -4.21 0.95 -3.88
N ALA A 128 -4.11 1.87 -4.84
CA ALA A 128 -4.95 1.87 -6.05
C ALA A 128 -4.72 0.62 -6.91
N LEU A 129 -3.47 0.16 -7.04
CA LEU A 129 -3.17 -1.09 -7.73
C LEU A 129 -3.76 -2.30 -7.03
N LYS A 130 -3.64 -2.37 -5.71
CA LYS A 130 -4.22 -3.45 -4.92
C LYS A 130 -5.74 -3.45 -5.01
N GLU A 131 -6.39 -2.29 -4.99
CA GLU A 131 -7.83 -2.17 -5.16
C GLU A 131 -8.27 -2.75 -6.51
N ARG A 132 -7.64 -2.34 -7.62
CA ARG A 132 -7.89 -2.91 -8.96
C ARG A 132 -7.62 -4.42 -9.02
N GLN A 133 -6.54 -4.89 -8.41
CA GLN A 133 -6.23 -6.33 -8.33
C GLN A 133 -7.32 -7.09 -7.56
N MET A 134 -7.81 -6.55 -6.46
CA MET A 134 -8.89 -7.17 -5.69
C MET A 134 -10.22 -7.12 -6.45
N GLU A 135 -10.51 -6.04 -7.19
CA GLU A 135 -11.69 -5.94 -8.05
C GLU A 135 -11.67 -6.99 -9.18
N THR A 136 -10.54 -7.14 -9.86
CA THR A 136 -10.38 -8.17 -10.89
C THR A 136 -10.50 -9.58 -10.33
N LEU A 137 -9.94 -9.83 -9.13
CA LEU A 137 -10.07 -11.10 -8.43
C LEU A 137 -11.54 -11.37 -8.04
N LYS A 138 -12.23 -10.38 -7.47
CA LYS A 138 -13.67 -10.46 -7.13
C LYS A 138 -14.50 -10.81 -8.36
N ALA A 139 -14.30 -10.09 -9.46
CA ALA A 139 -14.96 -10.36 -10.73
C ALA A 139 -14.68 -11.79 -11.25
N ALA A 140 -13.44 -12.27 -11.15
CA ALA A 140 -13.07 -13.61 -11.56
C ALA A 140 -13.68 -14.72 -10.67
N LEU A 141 -13.83 -14.47 -9.38
CA LEU A 141 -14.49 -15.38 -8.43
C LEU A 141 -16.03 -15.29 -8.48
N GLY A 142 -16.58 -14.29 -9.18
CA GLY A 142 -18.03 -14.06 -9.26
C GLY A 142 -18.64 -13.60 -7.93
N ILE A 143 -17.85 -12.90 -7.09
CA ILE A 143 -18.25 -12.35 -5.78
C ILE A 143 -18.32 -10.82 -5.87
#